data_AF-A0A0M9YEX3-F1
#
_entry.id   AF-A0A0M9YEX3-F1
#
_cell.length_a   1.000
_cell.length_b   1.000
_cell.length_c   1.000
_cell.angle_alpha   90.00
_cell.angle_beta   90.00
_cell.angle_gamma   90.00
#
_symmetry.space_group_name_H-M   'P 1'
#
loop_
_entity.id
_entity.type
_entity.pdbx_description
1 polymer ?
#
loop_
_entity_poly.entity_id
_entity_poly.type
_entity_poly.pdbx_seq_one_letter_code
_entity_poly.pdbx_strand_id
1 'polypeptide(L)'
;MRPAGPEDHDLLDPDGRAVGQVRSCSGGGHRARVGRDVGPIRPSLLSAGDDAAMFHIAAHGLPDAPPTPYSGAPEARVAVGLIPLQRQDLIDTTARVFTFYALREPSVAAILDGLETVRRELDAVHSRTGCRRIARLIPRVQVPAQTLLDASTGDARDWLGLPLARLLTLCHQARVRLEATAAQPPAGLSGRYAVRHGADADLATLHRIWQDLRSTSSSGTDFSGIEAAMGALPGDKSAGSARNCRSTSTQLEAVRAAAGEAAATTAPGGQGEADSLLRELSALSAETGERLEATALVLDDTDRLGTVRDINDALGFARLGVLSGSGELSVRMGSTELGPVRPTDDGRWTGPGITDPFHSPEGAAASLIRADRAQAAARRQGRTP
;
A
#
# COMPACT_ATOMS: atom_id res chain seq x y z
N MET A 1 -6.35 23.54 -18.65
CA MET A 1 -5.72 24.85 -18.95
C MET A 1 -6.57 25.59 -19.97
N ARG A 2 -6.64 26.91 -19.87
CA ARG A 2 -7.41 27.79 -20.77
C ARG A 2 -6.53 28.93 -21.26
N PRO A 3 -6.55 29.31 -22.54
CA PRO A 3 -5.86 30.50 -23.02
C PRO A 3 -6.34 31.75 -22.25
N ALA A 4 -5.40 32.53 -21.73
CA ALA A 4 -5.66 33.77 -20.98
C ALA A 4 -5.12 35.02 -21.70
N GLY A 5 -4.27 34.81 -22.71
CA GLY A 5 -3.71 35.83 -23.58
C GLY A 5 -2.92 35.18 -24.72
N PRO A 6 -2.26 35.98 -25.59
CA PRO A 6 -1.49 35.46 -26.71
C PRO A 6 -0.31 34.57 -26.27
N GLU A 7 0.20 34.77 -25.07
CA GLU A 7 1.38 34.04 -24.55
C GLU A 7 1.13 33.34 -23.19
N ASP A 8 -0.07 33.50 -22.63
CA ASP A 8 -0.42 33.12 -21.26
C ASP A 8 -1.59 32.13 -21.23
N HIS A 9 -1.50 31.16 -20.33
CA HIS A 9 -2.54 30.15 -20.10
C HIS A 9 -2.87 30.07 -18.61
N ASP A 10 -4.15 30.15 -18.28
CA ASP A 10 -4.65 29.89 -16.94
C ASP A 10 -4.65 28.38 -16.68
N LEU A 11 -4.09 27.98 -15.53
CA LEU A 11 -4.38 26.70 -14.92
C LEU A 11 -5.71 26.83 -14.17
N LEU A 12 -6.67 25.98 -14.51
CA LEU A 12 -7.98 25.96 -13.88
C LEU A 12 -8.06 24.79 -12.90
N ASP A 13 -8.67 25.01 -11.75
CA ASP A 13 -9.08 23.94 -10.84
C ASP A 13 -10.34 23.20 -11.38
N PRO A 14 -10.81 22.13 -10.72
CA PRO A 14 -12.03 21.42 -11.13
C PRO A 14 -13.29 22.28 -11.17
N ASP A 15 -13.35 23.36 -10.37
CA ASP A 15 -14.47 24.32 -10.35
C ASP A 15 -14.37 25.38 -11.46
N GLY A 16 -13.32 25.31 -12.29
CA GLY A 16 -13.08 26.24 -13.40
C GLY A 16 -12.48 27.58 -12.99
N ARG A 17 -12.00 27.73 -11.75
CA ARG A 17 -11.32 28.95 -11.26
C ARG A 17 -9.84 28.93 -11.63
N ALA A 18 -9.31 30.09 -11.98
CA ALA A 18 -7.88 30.22 -12.28
C ALA A 18 -7.06 30.16 -10.99
N VAL A 19 -6.19 29.15 -10.88
CA VAL A 19 -5.35 28.87 -9.70
C VAL A 19 -3.86 29.02 -9.97
N GLY A 20 -3.49 29.24 -11.22
CA GLY A 20 -2.10 29.42 -11.64
C GLY A 20 -2.03 29.92 -13.07
N GLN A 21 -0.82 30.27 -13.51
CA GLN A 21 -0.55 30.71 -14.87
C GLN A 21 0.67 29.99 -15.44
N VAL A 22 0.60 29.66 -16.72
CA VAL A 22 1.73 29.23 -17.53
C VAL A 22 2.01 30.33 -18.54
N ARG A 23 3.22 30.90 -18.50
CA ARG A 23 3.64 32.01 -19.38
C ARG A 23 4.69 31.54 -20.36
N SER A 24 4.57 31.98 -21.62
CA SER A 24 5.62 31.78 -22.61
C SER A 24 6.76 32.77 -22.35
N CYS A 25 8.00 32.29 -22.46
CA CYS A 25 9.19 33.12 -22.20
C CYS A 25 9.77 33.64 -23.52
N SER A 26 10.22 34.89 -23.54
CA SER A 26 10.79 35.55 -24.73
C SER A 26 12.05 34.87 -25.29
N GLY A 27 12.75 34.07 -24.49
CA GLY A 27 13.90 33.23 -24.91
C GLY A 27 13.53 31.82 -25.38
N GLY A 28 12.23 31.51 -25.52
CA GLY A 28 11.71 30.18 -25.80
C GLY A 28 11.32 29.40 -24.53
N GLY A 29 10.32 28.53 -24.67
CA GLY A 29 9.79 27.70 -23.58
C GLY A 29 8.70 28.37 -22.75
N HIS A 30 8.27 27.67 -21.71
CA HIS A 30 7.12 28.02 -20.87
C HIS A 30 7.47 27.90 -19.39
N ARG A 31 6.85 28.70 -18.54
CA ARG A 31 7.12 28.68 -17.09
C ARG A 31 5.83 28.74 -16.28
N ALA A 32 5.78 27.92 -15.23
CA ALA A 32 4.70 27.94 -14.23
C ALA A 32 4.82 29.12 -13.27
N ARG A 33 3.68 29.68 -12.85
CA ARG A 33 3.56 30.60 -11.73
C ARG A 33 2.29 30.33 -10.94
N VAL A 34 2.42 30.16 -9.63
CA VAL A 34 1.31 30.02 -8.67
C VAL A 34 1.62 30.88 -7.45
N GLY A 35 0.87 31.98 -7.27
CA GLY A 35 1.17 32.95 -6.21
C GLY A 35 2.60 33.50 -6.29
N ARG A 36 3.39 33.24 -5.23
CA ARG A 36 4.82 33.60 -5.13
C ARG A 36 5.77 32.56 -5.75
N ASP A 37 5.25 31.40 -6.10
CA ASP A 37 6.05 30.30 -6.64
C ASP A 37 6.18 30.36 -8.15
N VAL A 38 7.40 30.10 -8.62
CA VAL A 38 7.79 30.22 -10.02
C VAL A 38 8.60 28.98 -10.39
N GLY A 39 8.15 28.26 -11.41
CA GLY A 39 8.82 27.05 -11.89
C GLY A 39 10.04 27.33 -12.78
N PRO A 40 10.80 26.29 -13.16
CA PRO A 40 11.83 26.40 -14.19
C PRO A 40 11.20 26.59 -15.58
N ILE A 41 12.01 27.03 -16.55
CA ILE A 41 11.57 27.07 -17.96
C ILE A 41 11.52 25.64 -18.50
N ARG A 42 10.38 25.28 -19.08
CA ARG A 42 10.09 23.99 -19.71
C ARG A 42 9.98 24.15 -21.22
N PRO A 43 10.34 23.11 -22.00
CA PRO A 43 10.21 23.15 -23.45
C PRO A 43 8.76 23.07 -23.92
N SER A 44 7.85 22.53 -23.10
CA SER A 44 6.44 22.36 -23.45
C SER A 44 5.52 23.03 -22.44
N LEU A 45 4.37 23.49 -22.95
CA LEU A 45 3.31 24.08 -22.15
C LEU A 45 2.70 23.10 -21.15
N LEU A 46 2.57 21.82 -21.53
CA LEU A 46 2.07 20.76 -20.64
C LEU A 46 2.99 20.55 -19.44
N SER A 47 4.30 20.45 -19.66
CA SER A 47 5.27 20.26 -18.57
C SER A 47 5.30 21.46 -17.61
N ALA A 48 5.13 22.69 -18.10
CA ALA A 48 4.96 23.85 -17.24
C ALA A 48 3.60 23.83 -16.52
N GLY A 49 2.55 23.31 -17.16
CA GLY A 49 1.26 23.05 -16.52
C GLY A 49 1.37 22.06 -15.36
N ASP A 50 2.16 21.00 -15.50
CA ASP A 50 2.41 20.01 -14.43
C ASP A 50 3.10 20.66 -13.22
N ASP A 51 4.12 21.50 -13.46
CA ASP A 51 4.77 22.26 -12.38
C ASP A 51 3.78 23.19 -11.66
N ALA A 52 2.90 23.88 -12.40
CA ALA A 52 1.85 24.72 -11.83
C ALA A 52 0.86 23.90 -10.99
N ALA A 53 0.48 22.71 -11.45
CA ALA A 53 -0.39 21.81 -10.68
C ALA A 53 0.28 21.36 -9.38
N MET A 54 1.58 21.04 -9.40
CA MET A 54 2.33 20.68 -8.19
C MET A 54 2.38 21.82 -7.18
N PHE A 55 2.64 23.05 -7.63
CA PHE A 55 2.60 24.21 -6.73
C PHE A 55 1.22 24.44 -6.12
N HIS A 56 0.16 24.29 -6.92
CA HIS A 56 -1.20 24.43 -6.44
C HIS A 56 -1.53 23.34 -5.39
N ILE A 57 -1.21 22.07 -5.67
CA ILE A 57 -1.46 20.96 -4.73
C ILE A 57 -0.63 21.13 -3.45
N ALA A 58 0.62 21.58 -3.55
CA ALA A 58 1.43 21.85 -2.38
C ALA A 58 0.86 22.96 -1.49
N ALA A 59 0.29 24.00 -2.09
CA ALA A 59 -0.28 25.13 -1.35
C ALA A 59 -1.69 24.87 -0.78
N HIS A 60 -2.50 24.07 -1.48
CA HIS A 60 -3.93 23.94 -1.20
C HIS A 60 -4.41 22.51 -0.96
N GLY A 61 -3.53 21.52 -1.12
CA GLY A 61 -3.89 20.11 -1.04
C GLY A 61 -4.50 19.57 -2.35
N LEU A 62 -5.04 18.36 -2.26
CA LEU A 62 -5.75 17.74 -3.37
C LEU A 62 -7.16 18.30 -3.47
N PRO A 63 -7.77 18.28 -4.67
CA PRO A 63 -9.18 18.64 -4.82
C PRO A 63 -10.08 17.74 -3.97
N ASP A 64 -11.25 18.26 -3.57
CA ASP A 64 -12.29 17.58 -2.78
C ASP A 64 -13.01 16.48 -3.57
N ALA A 65 -12.26 15.54 -4.13
CA ALA A 65 -12.75 14.32 -4.74
C ALA A 65 -12.49 13.14 -3.80
N PRO A 66 -13.43 12.18 -3.66
CA PRO A 66 -13.19 11.00 -2.86
C PRO A 66 -11.97 10.25 -3.41
N PRO A 67 -10.97 9.94 -2.56
CA PRO A 67 -9.74 9.32 -3.04
C PRO A 67 -9.99 7.92 -3.58
N THR A 68 -9.52 7.66 -4.79
CA THR A 68 -9.58 6.32 -5.39
C THR A 68 -8.52 5.42 -4.75
N PRO A 69 -8.90 4.26 -4.18
CA PRO A 69 -7.95 3.30 -3.62
C PRO A 69 -7.01 2.75 -4.71
N TYR A 70 -5.90 2.16 -4.29
CA TYR A 70 -5.03 1.43 -5.21
C TYR A 70 -5.70 0.15 -5.68
N SER A 71 -5.47 -0.21 -6.94
CA SER A 71 -5.95 -1.47 -7.51
C SER A 71 -5.23 -2.70 -6.92
N GLY A 72 -4.05 -2.51 -6.31
CA GLY A 72 -3.32 -3.54 -5.59
C GLY A 72 -1.93 -3.09 -5.12
N ALA A 73 -1.24 -3.98 -4.41
CA ALA A 73 0.09 -3.72 -3.84
C ALA A 73 1.16 -3.26 -4.86
N PRO A 74 1.23 -3.78 -6.11
CA PRO A 74 2.20 -3.27 -7.09
C PRO A 74 2.00 -1.79 -7.44
N GLU A 75 0.75 -1.35 -7.63
CA GLU A 75 0.43 0.05 -7.90
C GLU A 75 0.77 0.93 -6.69
N ALA A 76 0.38 0.49 -5.49
CA ALA A 76 0.69 1.19 -4.25
C ALA A 76 2.21 1.33 -4.06
N ARG A 77 2.98 0.26 -4.27
CA ARG A 77 4.46 0.27 -4.15
C ARG A 77 5.09 1.26 -5.12
N VAL A 78 4.64 1.29 -6.38
CA VAL A 78 5.14 2.24 -7.37
C VAL A 78 4.85 3.68 -6.95
N ALA A 79 3.61 3.97 -6.56
CA ALA A 79 3.20 5.32 -6.17
C ALA A 79 3.93 5.81 -4.91
N VAL A 80 3.99 5.00 -3.86
CA VAL A 80 4.71 5.34 -2.61
C VAL A 80 6.22 5.42 -2.86
N GLY A 81 6.75 4.57 -3.75
CA GLY A 81 8.16 4.57 -4.14
C GLY A 81 8.65 5.88 -4.76
N LEU A 82 7.77 6.71 -5.31
CA LEU A 82 8.13 8.02 -5.83
C LEU A 82 8.58 9.01 -4.74
N ILE A 83 8.13 8.83 -3.50
CA ILE A 83 8.48 9.71 -2.37
C ILE A 83 9.98 9.62 -2.04
N PRO A 84 10.54 8.44 -1.66
CA PRO A 84 11.96 8.34 -1.35
C PRO A 84 12.88 8.59 -2.56
N LEU A 85 12.38 8.46 -3.80
CA LEU A 85 13.14 8.80 -4.99
C LEU A 85 13.48 10.30 -5.10
N GLN A 86 12.79 11.18 -4.36
CA GLN A 86 13.12 12.61 -4.31
C GLN A 86 14.41 12.91 -3.51
N ARG A 87 14.98 11.93 -2.81
CA ARG A 87 16.12 12.12 -1.90
C ARG A 87 17.31 12.81 -2.56
N GLN A 88 17.75 12.32 -3.72
CA GLN A 88 18.96 12.85 -4.36
C GLN A 88 18.76 14.28 -4.86
N ASP A 89 17.63 14.56 -5.52
CA ASP A 89 17.29 15.90 -6.01
C ASP A 89 17.21 16.92 -4.87
N LEU A 90 16.66 16.52 -3.71
CA LEU A 90 16.62 17.35 -2.51
C LEU A 90 18.02 17.59 -1.93
N ILE A 91 18.90 16.57 -1.88
CA ILE A 91 20.29 16.76 -1.44
C ILE A 91 21.00 17.75 -2.36
N ASP A 92 20.88 17.58 -3.68
CA ASP A 92 21.56 18.43 -4.66
C ASP A 92 21.06 19.88 -4.59
N THR A 93 19.74 20.06 -4.46
CA THR A 93 19.12 21.39 -4.37
C THR A 93 19.43 22.07 -3.04
N THR A 94 19.34 21.34 -1.92
CA THR A 94 19.65 21.90 -0.59
C THR A 94 21.13 22.24 -0.44
N ALA A 95 22.04 21.47 -1.05
CA ALA A 95 23.45 21.80 -1.11
C ALA A 95 23.71 23.10 -1.88
N ARG A 96 22.92 23.42 -2.92
CA ARG A 96 23.02 24.70 -3.62
C ARG A 96 22.55 25.87 -2.78
N VAL A 97 21.47 25.69 -2.02
CA VAL A 97 20.87 26.77 -1.21
C VAL A 97 21.63 27.03 0.08
N PHE A 98 21.99 25.95 0.79
CA PHE A 98 22.57 26.04 2.14
C PHE A 98 24.07 25.71 2.16
N THR A 99 24.70 25.44 1.01
CA THR A 99 26.12 25.04 0.89
C THR A 99 26.48 23.92 1.87
N PHE A 100 27.57 24.06 2.63
CA PHE A 100 28.07 23.06 3.57
C PHE A 100 27.15 22.86 4.80
N TYR A 101 26.12 23.68 4.97
CA TYR A 101 25.22 23.67 6.13
C TYR A 101 23.87 22.99 5.85
N ALA A 102 23.66 22.42 4.65
CA ALA A 102 22.38 21.81 4.27
C ALA A 102 21.88 20.75 5.26
N LEU A 103 22.76 19.89 5.78
CA LEU A 103 22.39 18.86 6.77
C LEU A 103 22.21 19.41 8.20
N ARG A 104 22.60 20.67 8.45
CA ARG A 104 22.35 21.36 9.72
C ARG A 104 21.01 22.07 9.72
N GLU A 105 20.37 22.22 8.55
CA GLU A 105 19.03 22.77 8.44
C GLU A 105 18.02 21.75 9.00
N PRO A 106 17.33 22.05 10.12
CA PRO A 106 16.52 21.05 10.83
C PRO A 106 15.44 20.42 9.96
N SER A 107 14.80 21.21 9.11
CA SER A 107 13.77 20.73 8.19
C SER A 107 14.35 19.79 7.12
N VAL A 108 15.55 20.07 6.61
CA VAL A 108 16.22 19.19 5.63
C VAL A 108 16.58 17.86 6.28
N ALA A 109 17.18 17.89 7.47
CA ALA A 109 17.50 16.67 8.21
C ALA A 109 16.24 15.82 8.49
N ALA A 110 15.15 16.45 8.93
CA ALA A 110 13.88 15.78 9.20
C ALA A 110 13.24 15.20 7.93
N ILE A 111 13.29 15.90 6.80
CA ILE A 111 12.82 15.38 5.51
C ILE A 111 13.61 14.12 5.15
N LEU A 112 14.95 14.16 5.21
CA LEU A 112 15.79 13.04 4.80
C LEU A 112 15.63 11.80 5.70
N ASP A 113 15.37 11.99 6.99
CA ASP A 113 15.03 10.91 7.93
C ASP A 113 13.63 10.33 7.66
N GLY A 114 12.64 11.20 7.41
CA GLY A 114 11.30 10.78 7.00
C GLY A 114 11.30 9.98 5.69
N LEU A 115 12.09 10.40 4.69
CA LEU A 115 12.22 9.69 3.42
C LEU A 115 12.79 8.28 3.61
N GLU A 116 13.78 8.14 4.50
CA GLU A 116 14.38 6.86 4.85
C GLU A 116 13.37 5.96 5.59
N THR A 117 12.59 6.54 6.50
CA THR A 117 11.49 5.84 7.19
C THR A 117 10.45 5.31 6.22
N VAL A 118 9.97 6.12 5.26
CA VAL A 118 9.02 5.69 4.24
C VAL A 118 9.63 4.61 3.33
N ARG A 119 10.91 4.75 2.95
CA ARG A 119 11.63 3.76 2.12
C ARG A 119 11.66 2.37 2.76
N ARG A 120 11.88 2.30 4.08
CA ARG A 120 11.93 1.03 4.83
C ARG A 120 10.59 0.30 4.86
N GLU A 121 9.48 1.02 4.72
CA GLU A 121 8.13 0.47 4.80
C GLU A 121 7.47 0.26 3.43
N LEU A 122 8.19 0.41 2.32
CA LEU A 122 7.62 0.25 0.97
C LEU A 122 6.95 -1.10 0.76
N ASP A 123 7.46 -2.15 1.38
CA ASP A 123 6.88 -3.50 1.28
C ASP A 123 5.72 -3.75 2.25
N ALA A 124 5.35 -2.80 3.11
CA ALA A 124 4.17 -2.93 3.97
C ALA A 124 2.86 -2.70 3.21
N VAL A 125 2.88 -2.21 1.96
CA VAL A 125 1.67 -1.93 1.16
C VAL A 125 0.81 -3.17 0.84
N HIS A 126 1.23 -4.38 1.21
CA HIS A 126 0.47 -5.63 1.00
C HIS A 126 -0.63 -5.87 2.04
N SER A 127 -0.65 -5.10 3.12
CA SER A 127 -1.63 -5.23 4.21
C SER A 127 -2.37 -3.91 4.45
N ARG A 128 -3.57 -3.98 5.02
CA ARG A 128 -4.35 -2.77 5.36
C ARG A 128 -3.65 -2.02 6.48
N THR A 129 -3.17 -2.77 7.47
CA THR A 129 -2.38 -2.20 8.56
C THR A 129 -1.08 -1.57 8.05
N GLY A 130 -0.37 -2.20 7.11
CA GLY A 130 0.80 -1.60 6.49
C GLY A 130 0.49 -0.34 5.68
N CYS A 131 -0.63 -0.30 4.95
CA CYS A 131 -1.09 0.93 4.29
C CYS A 131 -1.37 2.07 5.29
N ARG A 132 -2.04 1.77 6.41
CA ARG A 132 -2.29 2.76 7.50
C ARG A 132 -1.00 3.26 8.11
N ARG A 133 -0.06 2.35 8.36
CA ARG A 133 1.26 2.68 8.93
C ARG A 133 2.02 3.63 8.01
N ILE A 134 2.14 3.33 6.72
CA ILE A 134 2.80 4.23 5.77
C ILE A 134 2.09 5.59 5.72
N ALA A 135 0.75 5.60 5.66
CA ALA A 135 -0.01 6.85 5.69
C ALA A 135 0.26 7.70 6.96
N ARG A 136 0.39 7.06 8.13
CA ARG A 136 0.79 7.72 9.39
C ARG A 136 2.23 8.23 9.37
N LEU A 137 3.13 7.57 8.65
CA LEU A 137 4.54 7.95 8.55
C LEU A 137 4.81 9.06 7.52
N ILE A 138 3.99 9.19 6.47
CA ILE A 138 4.11 10.27 5.45
C ILE A 138 4.19 11.68 6.06
N PRO A 139 3.42 12.04 7.10
CA PRO A 139 3.57 13.31 7.82
C PRO A 139 5.00 13.64 8.30
N ARG A 140 5.85 12.64 8.58
CA ARG A 140 7.26 12.86 8.94
C ARG A 140 8.08 13.51 7.82
N VAL A 141 7.63 13.37 6.57
CA VAL A 141 8.21 14.03 5.39
C VAL A 141 7.44 15.30 5.06
N GLN A 142 6.10 15.21 5.08
CA GLN A 142 5.21 16.27 4.64
C GLN A 142 5.33 17.54 5.49
N VAL A 143 5.30 17.41 6.82
CA VAL A 143 5.35 18.55 7.75
C VAL A 143 6.65 19.36 7.65
N PRO A 144 7.86 18.74 7.70
CA PRO A 144 9.09 19.50 7.55
C PRO A 144 9.28 20.04 6.12
N ALA A 145 8.79 19.34 5.09
CA ALA A 145 8.79 19.87 3.72
C ALA A 145 7.93 21.14 3.58
N GLN A 146 6.74 21.14 4.17
CA GLN A 146 5.87 22.32 4.21
C GLN A 146 6.52 23.45 4.99
N THR A 147 7.09 23.15 6.16
CA THR A 147 7.78 24.13 7.02
C THR A 147 8.93 24.80 6.26
N LEU A 148 9.75 24.01 5.56
CA LEU A 148 10.85 24.52 4.75
C LEU A 148 10.35 25.36 3.57
N LEU A 149 9.28 24.92 2.90
CA LEU A 149 8.69 25.67 1.79
C LEU A 149 8.12 27.01 2.26
N ASP A 150 7.47 27.07 3.42
CA ASP A 150 6.87 28.29 3.94
C ASP A 150 7.91 29.31 4.39
N ALA A 151 9.00 28.84 5.01
CA ALA A 151 10.13 29.64 5.47
C ALA A 151 11.05 30.12 4.33
N SER A 152 11.08 29.42 3.18
CA SER A 152 11.96 29.75 2.07
C SER A 152 11.56 31.05 1.35
N THR A 153 12.53 31.96 1.18
CA THR A 153 12.40 33.25 0.49
C THR A 153 13.56 33.52 -0.45
N GLY A 154 13.38 34.42 -1.43
CA GLY A 154 14.44 34.81 -2.38
C GLY A 154 15.01 33.61 -3.14
N ASP A 155 16.32 33.60 -3.38
CA ASP A 155 17.02 32.55 -4.11
C ASP A 155 16.75 31.14 -3.55
N ALA A 156 16.64 31.00 -2.23
CA ALA A 156 16.31 29.72 -1.60
C ALA A 156 14.96 29.18 -2.08
N ARG A 157 13.97 30.05 -2.24
CA ARG A 157 12.65 29.67 -2.75
C ARG A 157 12.70 29.32 -4.23
N ASP A 158 13.50 30.03 -5.03
CA ASP A 158 13.65 29.75 -6.46
C ASP A 158 14.24 28.36 -6.72
N TRP A 159 15.15 27.91 -5.85
CA TRP A 159 15.74 26.58 -5.93
C TRP A 159 14.85 25.50 -5.29
N LEU A 160 14.31 25.73 -4.10
CA LEU A 160 13.58 24.71 -3.32
C LEU A 160 12.10 24.58 -3.66
N GLY A 161 11.50 25.62 -4.24
CA GLY A 161 10.07 25.70 -4.45
C GLY A 161 9.50 24.48 -5.18
N LEU A 162 10.02 24.20 -6.38
CA LEU A 162 9.51 23.07 -7.17
C LEU A 162 9.83 21.69 -6.57
N PRO A 163 11.06 21.39 -6.11
CA PRO A 163 11.35 20.11 -5.46
C PRO A 163 10.47 19.83 -4.23
N LEU A 164 10.24 20.85 -3.39
CA LEU A 164 9.36 20.72 -2.22
C LEU A 164 7.89 20.58 -2.63
N ALA A 165 7.43 21.36 -3.60
CA ALA A 165 6.05 21.25 -4.09
C ALA A 165 5.77 19.86 -4.71
N ARG A 166 6.73 19.32 -5.46
CA ARG A 166 6.65 17.95 -5.99
C ARG A 166 6.60 16.92 -4.87
N LEU A 167 7.49 17.02 -3.88
CA LEU A 167 7.50 16.12 -2.73
C LEU A 167 6.16 16.13 -1.99
N LEU A 168 5.65 17.32 -1.67
CA LEU A 168 4.36 17.51 -1.02
C LEU A 168 3.22 16.90 -1.84
N THR A 169 3.20 17.15 -3.14
CA THR A 169 2.19 16.57 -4.06
C THR A 169 2.19 15.04 -3.98
N LEU A 170 3.37 14.40 -4.07
CA LEU A 170 3.49 12.95 -3.97
C LEU A 170 3.03 12.43 -2.60
N CYS A 171 3.40 13.12 -1.51
CA CYS A 171 2.96 12.77 -0.16
C CYS A 171 1.43 12.87 -0.02
N HIS A 172 0.81 13.95 -0.49
CA HIS A 172 -0.64 14.11 -0.46
C HIS A 172 -1.34 13.00 -1.25
N GLN A 173 -0.92 12.76 -2.49
CA GLN A 173 -1.51 11.73 -3.36
C GLN A 173 -1.38 10.33 -2.77
N ALA A 174 -0.19 9.98 -2.28
CA ALA A 174 0.04 8.67 -1.70
C ALA A 174 -0.80 8.47 -0.43
N ARG A 175 -0.80 9.45 0.48
CA ARG A 175 -1.48 9.33 1.77
C ARG A 175 -2.98 9.10 1.61
N VAL A 176 -3.68 9.94 0.84
CA VAL A 176 -5.14 9.81 0.70
C VAL A 176 -5.54 8.49 0.04
N ARG A 177 -4.74 8.00 -0.92
CA ARG A 177 -4.98 6.71 -1.59
C ARG A 177 -4.65 5.53 -0.69
N LEU A 178 -3.61 5.62 0.15
CA LEU A 178 -3.30 4.60 1.16
C LEU A 178 -4.41 4.51 2.22
N GLU A 179 -4.91 5.64 2.70
CA GLU A 179 -6.05 5.71 3.63
C GLU A 179 -7.30 5.09 3.00
N ALA A 180 -7.61 5.43 1.73
CA ALA A 180 -8.71 4.82 0.99
C ALA A 180 -8.54 3.31 0.80
N THR A 181 -7.33 2.86 0.48
CA THR A 181 -6.99 1.43 0.30
C THR A 181 -7.16 0.67 1.62
N ALA A 182 -6.73 1.26 2.74
CA ALA A 182 -6.91 0.66 4.06
C ALA A 182 -8.37 0.66 4.54
N ALA A 183 -9.22 1.54 4.04
CA ALA A 183 -10.65 1.59 4.36
C ALA A 183 -11.44 0.49 3.63
N GLN A 184 -10.95 0.00 2.50
CA GLN A 184 -11.59 -1.12 1.80
C GLN A 184 -11.63 -2.37 2.68
N PRO A 185 -12.70 -3.18 2.60
CA PRO A 185 -12.65 -4.54 3.13
C PRO A 185 -11.47 -5.26 2.45
N PRO A 186 -10.85 -6.25 3.11
CA PRO A 186 -9.87 -7.10 2.43
C PRO A 186 -10.51 -7.59 1.14
N ALA A 187 -9.88 -7.31 0.00
CA ALA A 187 -10.40 -7.72 -1.30
C ALA A 187 -10.42 -9.26 -1.34
N GLY A 188 -11.52 -9.85 -0.88
CA GLY A 188 -11.76 -11.28 -0.82
C GLY A 188 -10.91 -12.02 0.20
N LEU A 189 -11.56 -12.57 1.23
CA LEU A 189 -11.11 -13.79 1.93
C LEU A 189 -11.13 -15.03 0.98
N SER A 190 -10.92 -14.84 -0.32
CA SER A 190 -11.24 -15.83 -1.34
C SER A 190 -10.68 -15.41 -2.70
N GLY A 191 -9.36 -15.27 -2.83
CA GLY A 191 -8.77 -14.95 -4.12
C GLY A 191 -7.31 -14.51 -4.12
N ARG A 192 -6.44 -15.52 -4.10
CA ARG A 192 -5.03 -15.58 -4.54
C ARG A 192 -4.02 -15.60 -3.39
N TYR A 193 -3.65 -16.83 -3.10
CA TYR A 193 -2.32 -17.31 -2.76
C TYR A 193 -1.09 -16.66 -3.43
N ALA A 194 -1.28 -15.71 -4.34
CA ALA A 194 -0.21 -14.94 -4.96
C ALA A 194 0.55 -14.04 -3.98
N VAL A 195 0.15 -13.97 -2.71
CA VAL A 195 0.81 -13.15 -1.69
C VAL A 195 1.51 -13.98 -0.60
N ARG A 196 1.96 -15.20 -0.92
CA ARG A 196 2.93 -15.94 -0.08
C ARG A 196 4.09 -15.03 0.36
N HIS A 197 4.61 -14.23 -0.58
CA HIS A 197 5.64 -13.22 -0.33
C HIS A 197 5.18 -12.06 0.57
N GLY A 198 3.87 -11.79 0.64
CA GLY A 198 3.30 -10.77 1.49
C GLY A 198 3.31 -11.17 2.97
N ALA A 199 3.12 -12.45 3.31
CA ALA A 199 3.21 -12.89 4.71
C ALA A 199 4.63 -12.69 5.27
N ASP A 200 5.67 -13.01 4.49
CA ASP A 200 7.05 -12.76 4.90
C ASP A 200 7.35 -11.24 4.99
N ALA A 201 6.81 -10.42 4.08
CA ALA A 201 6.92 -8.96 4.15
C ALA A 201 6.18 -8.36 5.37
N ASP A 202 5.01 -8.90 5.69
CA ASP A 202 4.21 -8.48 6.84
C ASP A 202 4.90 -8.89 8.16
N LEU A 203 5.53 -10.07 8.23
CA LEU A 203 6.40 -10.47 9.36
C LEU A 203 7.61 -9.55 9.53
N ALA A 204 8.29 -9.21 8.43
CA ALA A 204 9.40 -8.25 8.49
C ALA A 204 8.92 -6.88 9.00
N THR A 205 7.69 -6.48 8.62
CA THR A 205 7.05 -5.26 9.11
C THR A 205 6.69 -5.35 10.60
N LEU A 206 6.18 -6.49 11.08
CA LEU A 206 5.94 -6.77 12.49
C LEU A 206 7.22 -6.61 13.33
N HIS A 207 8.35 -7.17 12.87
CA HIS A 207 9.63 -7.02 13.56
C HIS A 207 10.11 -5.56 13.60
N ARG A 208 9.88 -4.77 12.54
CA ARG A 208 10.19 -3.33 12.54
C ARG A 208 9.29 -2.56 13.51
N ILE A 209 7.98 -2.81 13.52
CA ILE A 209 7.05 -2.20 14.49
C ILE A 209 7.50 -2.50 15.92
N TRP A 210 7.92 -3.74 16.19
CA TRP A 210 8.44 -4.14 17.50
C TRP A 210 9.74 -3.40 17.87
N GLN A 211 10.67 -3.25 16.93
CA GLN A 211 11.90 -2.48 17.15
C GLN A 211 11.61 -1.00 17.43
N ASP A 212 10.69 -0.40 16.67
CA ASP A 212 10.25 0.97 16.90
C ASP A 212 9.64 1.10 18.30
N LEU A 213 8.75 0.19 18.70
CA LEU A 213 8.11 0.20 20.02
C LEU A 213 9.15 0.11 21.16
N ARG A 214 10.17 -0.73 20.99
CA ARG A 214 11.31 -0.83 21.93
C ARG A 214 12.12 0.46 22.01
N SER A 215 12.22 1.22 20.92
CA SER A 215 12.94 2.49 20.89
C SER A 215 12.15 3.65 21.49
N THR A 216 10.81 3.57 21.43
CA THR A 216 9.90 4.59 22.00
C THR A 216 9.65 4.37 23.50
N SER A 217 9.97 3.20 24.04
CA SER A 217 9.64 2.85 25.42
C SER A 217 10.52 3.61 26.42
N SER A 218 9.87 4.23 27.41
CA SER A 218 10.54 4.81 28.57
C SER A 218 10.75 3.75 29.64
N SER A 219 11.73 3.95 30.54
CA SER A 219 11.99 3.05 31.66
C SER A 219 10.72 2.84 32.50
N GLY A 220 10.12 1.65 32.45
CA GLY A 220 8.98 1.27 33.29
C GLY A 220 7.79 0.62 32.58
N THR A 221 7.73 0.60 31.24
CA THR A 221 6.69 -0.15 30.51
C THR A 221 7.09 -1.62 30.36
N ASP A 222 6.29 -2.54 30.86
CA ASP A 222 6.53 -3.99 30.73
C ASP A 222 6.01 -4.50 29.38
N PHE A 223 6.93 -4.89 28.51
CA PHE A 223 6.65 -5.54 27.24
C PHE A 223 7.14 -7.00 27.20
N SER A 224 7.39 -7.62 28.35
CA SER A 224 7.94 -8.99 28.45
C SER A 224 7.06 -10.03 27.73
N GLY A 225 5.74 -9.89 27.81
CA GLY A 225 4.79 -10.74 27.08
C GLY A 225 4.91 -10.61 25.56
N ILE A 226 5.07 -9.38 25.06
CA ILE A 226 5.29 -9.13 23.62
C ILE A 226 6.66 -9.65 23.20
N GLU A 227 7.71 -9.42 24.00
CA GLU A 227 9.06 -9.89 23.71
C GLU A 227 9.13 -11.42 23.59
N ALA A 228 8.50 -12.13 24.53
CA ALA A 228 8.41 -13.59 24.49
C ALA A 228 7.65 -14.08 23.25
N ALA A 229 6.52 -13.46 22.91
CA ALA A 229 5.72 -13.83 21.75
C ALA A 229 6.45 -13.54 20.42
N MET A 230 7.10 -12.37 20.30
CA MET A 230 7.91 -12.01 19.14
C MET A 230 9.15 -12.90 18.99
N GLY A 231 9.75 -13.34 20.10
CA GLY A 231 10.88 -14.28 20.11
C GLY A 231 10.50 -15.70 19.68
N ALA A 232 9.21 -16.07 19.72
CA ALA A 232 8.73 -17.35 19.25
C ALA A 232 8.47 -17.39 17.73
N LEU A 233 8.35 -16.23 17.07
CA LEU A 233 8.13 -16.15 15.62
C LEU A 233 9.36 -16.67 14.84
N PRO A 234 9.14 -17.33 13.69
CA PRO A 234 10.23 -17.80 12.85
C PRO A 234 10.97 -16.62 12.21
N GLY A 235 12.30 -16.68 12.19
CA GLY A 235 13.14 -15.67 11.54
C GLY A 235 13.06 -15.68 10.01
N ASP A 236 12.73 -16.82 9.38
CA ASP A 236 12.64 -16.98 7.93
C ASP A 236 11.61 -18.04 7.51
N LYS A 237 10.96 -17.84 6.35
CA LYS A 237 10.10 -18.81 5.61
C LYS A 237 8.89 -19.33 6.40
N SER A 238 8.05 -18.42 6.86
CA SER A 238 6.79 -18.73 7.55
C SER A 238 5.81 -19.55 6.70
N ALA A 239 5.73 -19.25 5.40
CA ALA A 239 4.82 -19.89 4.46
C ALA A 239 5.44 -21.11 3.74
N GLY A 240 6.33 -21.86 4.41
CA GLY A 240 7.07 -22.99 3.84
C GLY A 240 6.24 -24.25 3.58
N SER A 241 5.33 -24.57 4.50
CA SER A 241 4.48 -25.75 4.53
C SER A 241 3.18 -25.43 5.29
N ALA A 242 2.12 -26.24 5.14
CA ALA A 242 0.86 -25.99 5.84
C ALA A 242 1.05 -25.98 7.36
N ARG A 243 1.89 -26.89 7.86
CA ARG A 243 2.28 -26.96 9.27
C ARG A 243 2.99 -25.68 9.73
N ASN A 244 3.94 -25.16 8.94
CA ASN A 244 4.66 -23.93 9.29
C ASN A 244 3.71 -22.73 9.32
N CYS A 245 2.80 -22.64 8.35
CA CYS A 245 1.78 -21.60 8.29
C CYS A 245 0.92 -21.61 9.56
N ARG A 246 0.34 -22.76 9.94
CA ARG A 246 -0.51 -22.89 11.14
C ARG A 246 0.25 -22.62 12.43
N SER A 247 1.48 -23.13 12.54
CA SER A 247 2.35 -22.89 13.69
C SER A 247 2.62 -21.39 13.85
N THR A 248 2.97 -20.71 12.76
CA THR A 248 3.25 -19.26 12.77
C THR A 248 1.98 -18.45 13.05
N SER A 249 0.83 -18.84 12.46
CA SER A 249 -0.47 -18.23 12.74
C SER A 249 -0.82 -18.29 14.24
N THR A 250 -0.62 -19.46 14.87
CA THR A 250 -0.82 -19.63 16.31
C THR A 250 0.09 -18.72 17.14
N GLN A 251 1.35 -18.57 16.75
CA GLN A 251 2.29 -17.67 17.43
C GLN A 251 1.92 -16.19 17.25
N LEU A 252 1.39 -15.82 16.07
CA LEU A 252 0.90 -14.46 15.80
C LEU A 252 -0.32 -14.10 16.65
N GLU A 253 -1.18 -15.07 16.98
CA GLU A 253 -2.27 -14.84 17.94
C GLU A 253 -1.74 -14.51 19.35
N ALA A 254 -0.62 -15.11 19.77
CA ALA A 254 0.02 -14.74 21.03
C ALA A 254 0.58 -13.30 20.98
N VAL A 255 1.18 -12.88 19.87
CA VAL A 255 1.64 -11.50 19.67
C VAL A 255 0.45 -10.53 19.69
N ARG A 256 -0.63 -10.87 18.97
CA ARG A 256 -1.86 -10.08 18.91
C ARG A 256 -2.46 -9.87 20.30
N ALA A 257 -2.58 -10.94 21.09
CA ALA A 257 -3.12 -10.91 22.44
C ALA A 257 -2.25 -10.04 23.35
N ALA A 258 -0.94 -10.28 23.40
CA ALA A 258 -0.01 -9.51 24.22
C ALA A 258 0.00 -8.01 23.86
N ALA A 259 -0.02 -7.69 22.56
CA ALA A 259 -0.10 -6.31 22.08
C ALA A 259 -1.44 -5.64 22.43
N GLY A 260 -2.55 -6.39 22.36
CA GLY A 260 -3.88 -5.92 22.71
C GLY A 260 -4.02 -5.63 24.20
N GLU A 261 -3.50 -6.52 25.05
CA GLU A 261 -3.45 -6.33 26.51
C GLU A 261 -2.61 -5.10 26.88
N ALA A 262 -1.41 -4.99 26.32
CA ALA A 262 -0.55 -3.82 26.53
C ALA A 262 -1.24 -2.53 26.08
N ALA A 263 -1.89 -2.51 24.91
CA ALA A 263 -2.64 -1.35 24.43
C ALA A 263 -3.77 -0.95 25.38
N ALA A 264 -4.49 -1.92 25.96
CA ALA A 264 -5.58 -1.66 26.90
C ALA A 264 -5.12 -1.06 28.24
N THR A 265 -3.87 -1.32 28.65
CA THR A 265 -3.29 -0.73 29.86
C THR A 265 -2.79 0.70 29.69
N THR A 266 -2.60 1.15 28.44
CA THR A 266 -2.22 2.54 28.14
C THR A 266 -3.39 3.48 28.45
N ALA A 267 -3.12 4.54 29.23
CA ALA A 267 -4.18 5.44 29.70
C ALA A 267 -4.98 6.09 28.54
N PRO A 268 -6.32 6.19 28.64
CA PRO A 268 -7.22 6.61 27.55
C PRO A 268 -7.08 8.08 27.10
N GLY A 269 -6.13 8.85 27.64
CA GLY A 269 -5.90 10.26 27.31
C GLY A 269 -4.63 10.53 26.46
N GLY A 270 -3.78 9.53 26.22
CA GLY A 270 -2.53 9.71 25.49
C GLY A 270 -2.55 8.94 24.17
N GLN A 271 -2.94 9.59 23.07
CA GLN A 271 -2.67 9.10 21.71
C GLN A 271 -1.16 9.19 21.41
N GLY A 272 -0.36 8.39 22.12
CA GLY A 272 1.09 8.35 21.98
C GLY A 272 1.52 7.46 20.81
N GLU A 273 2.76 7.64 20.37
CA GLU A 273 3.38 6.79 19.34
C GLU A 273 3.39 5.30 19.75
N ALA A 274 3.65 5.01 21.03
CA ALA A 274 3.64 3.64 21.56
C ALA A 274 2.26 2.95 21.42
N ASP A 275 1.17 3.66 21.72
CA ASP A 275 -0.20 3.13 21.58
C ASP A 275 -0.55 2.88 20.09
N SER A 276 -0.11 3.76 19.19
CA SER A 276 -0.25 3.54 17.74
C SER A 276 0.50 2.29 17.28
N LEU A 277 1.75 2.09 17.76
CA LEU A 277 2.57 0.94 17.43
C LEU A 277 2.00 -0.37 17.99
N LEU A 278 1.44 -0.36 19.21
CA LEU A 278 0.77 -1.54 19.80
C LEU A 278 -0.47 -1.95 19.01
N ARG A 279 -1.30 -0.99 18.59
CA ARG A 279 -2.45 -1.27 17.72
C ARG A 279 -2.04 -1.78 16.35
N GLU A 280 -1.00 -1.21 15.75
CA GLU A 280 -0.41 -1.69 14.50
C GLU A 280 0.12 -3.12 14.64
N LEU A 281 0.83 -3.43 15.73
CA LEU A 281 1.36 -4.75 16.00
C LEU A 281 0.24 -5.79 16.14
N SER A 282 -0.81 -5.46 16.90
CA SER A 282 -1.97 -6.34 17.09
C SER A 282 -2.74 -6.57 15.78
N ALA A 283 -3.04 -5.50 15.03
CA ALA A 283 -3.80 -5.59 13.79
C ALA A 283 -3.02 -6.31 12.67
N LEU A 284 -1.73 -6.03 12.52
CA LEU A 284 -0.90 -6.70 11.51
C LEU A 284 -0.69 -8.18 11.86
N SER A 285 -0.59 -8.53 13.16
CA SER A 285 -0.49 -9.93 13.58
C SER A 285 -1.74 -10.72 13.21
N ALA A 286 -2.92 -10.13 13.41
CA ALA A 286 -4.20 -10.73 13.00
C ALA A 286 -4.29 -10.90 11.46
N GLU A 287 -4.03 -9.84 10.69
CA GLU A 287 -4.06 -9.90 9.21
C GLU A 287 -3.06 -10.94 8.65
N THR A 288 -1.87 -11.03 9.25
CA THR A 288 -0.84 -11.99 8.84
C THR A 288 -1.22 -13.42 9.21
N GLY A 289 -1.80 -13.63 10.41
CA GLY A 289 -2.28 -14.93 10.88
C GLY A 289 -3.39 -15.48 9.99
N GLU A 290 -4.40 -14.67 9.69
CA GLU A 290 -5.49 -15.03 8.76
C GLU A 290 -4.95 -15.42 7.38
N ARG A 291 -3.98 -14.64 6.86
CA ARG A 291 -3.34 -14.95 5.59
C ARG A 291 -2.55 -16.26 5.63
N LEU A 292 -1.83 -16.53 6.71
CA LEU A 292 -1.09 -17.78 6.86
C LEU A 292 -2.03 -18.97 7.01
N GLU A 293 -3.16 -18.84 7.70
CA GLU A 293 -4.17 -19.92 7.78
C GLU A 293 -4.80 -20.19 6.41
N ALA A 294 -5.21 -19.14 5.69
CA ALA A 294 -5.66 -19.28 4.30
C ALA A 294 -4.57 -19.91 3.42
N THR A 295 -3.30 -19.59 3.70
CA THR A 295 -2.16 -20.22 3.05
C THR A 295 -2.06 -21.70 3.41
N ALA A 296 -2.25 -22.10 4.66
CA ALA A 296 -2.24 -23.51 5.04
C ALA A 296 -3.32 -24.31 4.30
N LEU A 297 -4.51 -23.75 4.16
CA LEU A 297 -5.66 -24.42 3.54
C LEU A 297 -5.42 -24.78 2.06
N VAL A 298 -4.87 -23.88 1.23
CA VAL A 298 -4.57 -24.26 -0.16
C VAL A 298 -3.36 -25.20 -0.23
N LEU A 299 -2.41 -25.14 0.72
CA LEU A 299 -1.29 -26.09 0.76
C LEU A 299 -1.83 -27.50 1.00
N ASP A 300 -2.82 -27.67 1.87
CA ASP A 300 -3.49 -28.96 2.10
C ASP A 300 -4.23 -29.45 0.83
N ASP A 301 -4.67 -28.55 -0.05
CA ASP A 301 -5.30 -28.93 -1.34
C ASP A 301 -4.29 -29.36 -2.42
N THR A 302 -2.99 -29.09 -2.23
CA THR A 302 -1.95 -29.43 -3.23
C THR A 302 -1.84 -30.94 -3.45
N ASP A 303 -2.04 -31.77 -2.44
CA ASP A 303 -2.01 -33.23 -2.57
C ASP A 303 -2.98 -33.76 -3.64
N ARG A 304 -4.11 -33.05 -3.86
CA ARG A 304 -5.13 -33.40 -4.85
C ARG A 304 -5.02 -32.61 -6.15
N LEU A 305 -4.54 -31.37 -6.08
CA LEU A 305 -4.51 -30.45 -7.22
C LEU A 305 -3.11 -30.22 -7.82
N GLY A 306 -2.10 -30.95 -7.35
CA GLY A 306 -0.72 -30.85 -7.84
C GLY A 306 0.07 -29.83 -7.01
N THR A 307 0.50 -28.73 -7.62
CA THR A 307 1.24 -27.67 -6.93
C THR A 307 0.38 -26.42 -6.75
N VAL A 308 0.80 -25.53 -5.85
CA VAL A 308 0.22 -24.17 -5.74
C VAL A 308 0.24 -23.45 -7.08
N ARG A 309 1.29 -23.65 -7.89
CA ARG A 309 1.38 -23.10 -9.24
C ARG A 309 0.25 -23.63 -10.11
N ASP A 310 -0.02 -24.92 -10.10
CA ASP A 310 -1.09 -25.51 -10.90
C ASP A 310 -2.47 -25.00 -10.47
N ILE A 311 -2.68 -24.73 -9.17
CA ILE A 311 -3.91 -24.11 -8.65
C ILE A 311 -4.03 -22.69 -9.19
N ASN A 312 -2.99 -21.87 -9.05
CA ASN A 312 -2.96 -20.49 -9.55
C ASN A 312 -3.14 -20.41 -11.08
N ASP A 313 -2.49 -21.32 -11.83
CA ASP A 313 -2.62 -21.39 -13.28
C ASP A 313 -4.08 -21.70 -13.66
N ALA A 314 -4.76 -22.62 -12.95
CA ALA A 314 -6.18 -22.86 -13.15
C ALA A 314 -7.04 -21.63 -12.85
N LEU A 315 -6.82 -20.97 -11.71
CA LEU A 315 -7.53 -19.74 -11.35
C LEU A 315 -7.33 -18.60 -12.35
N GLY A 316 -6.19 -18.58 -13.06
CA GLY A 316 -5.90 -17.61 -14.13
C GLY A 316 -6.89 -17.64 -15.30
N PHE A 317 -7.65 -18.73 -15.47
CA PHE A 317 -8.63 -18.86 -16.55
C PHE A 317 -10.03 -18.33 -16.19
N ALA A 318 -10.29 -18.03 -14.92
CA ALA A 318 -11.60 -17.63 -14.44
C ALA A 318 -11.58 -16.30 -13.68
N ARG A 319 -12.74 -15.65 -13.65
CA ARG A 319 -13.05 -14.55 -12.72
C ARG A 319 -13.78 -15.14 -11.53
N LEU A 320 -13.23 -14.90 -10.35
CA LEU A 320 -13.88 -15.19 -9.08
C LEU A 320 -14.68 -13.95 -8.66
N GLY A 321 -15.94 -14.16 -8.28
CA GLY A 321 -16.78 -13.11 -7.73
C GLY A 321 -16.37 -12.73 -6.30
N VAL A 322 -17.00 -11.68 -5.78
CA VAL A 322 -16.89 -11.34 -4.36
C VAL A 322 -17.72 -12.33 -3.54
N LEU A 323 -17.23 -12.67 -2.35
CA LEU A 323 -17.96 -13.51 -1.40
C LEU A 323 -19.33 -12.87 -1.07
N SER A 324 -20.41 -13.61 -1.27
CA SER A 324 -21.76 -13.17 -0.94
C SER A 324 -21.97 -13.10 0.58
N GLY A 325 -23.06 -12.45 1.02
CA GLY A 325 -23.47 -12.47 2.42
C GLY A 325 -23.81 -13.88 2.96
N SER A 326 -24.06 -14.85 2.06
CA SER A 326 -24.25 -16.27 2.40
C SER A 326 -22.94 -17.08 2.38
N GLY A 327 -21.79 -16.45 2.15
CA GLY A 327 -20.49 -17.12 2.10
C GLY A 327 -20.19 -17.83 0.77
N GLU A 328 -20.95 -17.56 -0.28
CA GLU A 328 -20.77 -18.20 -1.59
C GLU A 328 -19.90 -17.34 -2.52
N LEU A 329 -19.12 -18.00 -3.37
CA LEU A 329 -18.25 -17.34 -4.35
C LEU A 329 -18.55 -17.85 -5.75
N SER A 330 -18.98 -16.94 -6.63
CA SER A 330 -19.24 -17.28 -8.02
C SER A 330 -17.95 -17.52 -8.80
N VAL A 331 -17.93 -18.58 -9.63
CA VAL A 331 -16.82 -18.91 -10.52
C VAL A 331 -17.28 -18.77 -11.97
N ARG A 332 -16.64 -17.87 -12.73
CA ARG A 332 -17.00 -17.61 -14.14
C ARG A 332 -15.81 -17.73 -15.06
N MET A 333 -15.95 -18.50 -16.14
CA MET A 333 -14.95 -18.65 -17.20
C MET A 333 -15.46 -17.98 -18.49
N GLY A 334 -14.91 -16.81 -18.83
CA GLY A 334 -15.44 -16.01 -19.94
C GLY A 334 -16.89 -15.57 -19.68
N SER A 335 -17.81 -16.00 -20.56
CA SER A 335 -19.26 -15.80 -20.39
C SER A 335 -19.96 -16.96 -19.66
N THR A 336 -19.26 -18.06 -19.38
CA THR A 336 -19.84 -19.27 -18.78
C THR A 336 -19.74 -19.20 -17.26
N GLU A 337 -20.88 -19.32 -16.58
CA GLU A 337 -20.92 -19.49 -15.13
C GLU A 337 -20.78 -20.97 -14.78
N LEU A 338 -19.74 -21.32 -14.01
CA LEU A 338 -19.49 -22.69 -13.57
C LEU A 338 -20.29 -23.04 -12.29
N GLY A 339 -20.90 -22.03 -11.67
CA GLY A 339 -21.63 -22.11 -10.41
C GLY A 339 -20.82 -21.59 -9.22
N PRO A 340 -21.47 -21.43 -8.05
CA PRO A 340 -20.81 -20.95 -6.86
C PRO A 340 -20.04 -22.09 -6.17
N VAL A 341 -18.89 -21.76 -5.58
CA VAL A 341 -18.30 -22.55 -4.51
C VAL A 341 -18.77 -22.00 -3.17
N ARG A 342 -18.96 -22.87 -2.19
CA ARG A 342 -19.53 -22.49 -0.88
C ARG A 342 -18.91 -23.33 0.25
N PRO A 343 -18.87 -22.78 1.47
CA PRO A 343 -18.44 -23.53 2.63
C PRO A 343 -19.44 -24.64 2.98
N THR A 344 -18.93 -25.73 3.53
CA THR A 344 -19.69 -26.81 4.19
C THR A 344 -19.69 -26.59 5.70
N ASP A 345 -20.52 -27.35 6.43
CA ASP A 345 -20.66 -27.20 7.89
C ASP A 345 -19.36 -27.48 8.66
N ASP A 346 -18.45 -28.28 8.09
CA ASP A 346 -17.12 -28.58 8.63
C ASP A 346 -16.03 -27.59 8.16
N GLY A 347 -16.42 -26.51 7.48
CA GLY A 347 -15.51 -25.44 7.04
C GLY A 347 -14.70 -25.77 5.77
N ARG A 348 -14.98 -26.90 5.10
CA ARG A 348 -14.46 -27.22 3.77
C ARG A 348 -15.25 -26.47 2.69
N TRP A 349 -14.82 -26.57 1.43
CA TRP A 349 -15.39 -25.88 0.29
C TRP A 349 -15.86 -26.87 -0.76
N THR A 350 -17.11 -26.72 -1.20
CA THR A 350 -17.73 -27.56 -2.22
C THR A 350 -18.35 -26.71 -3.34
N GLY A 351 -18.78 -27.36 -4.41
CA GLY A 351 -19.36 -26.75 -5.60
C GLY A 351 -19.96 -27.80 -6.54
N PRO A 352 -20.54 -27.38 -7.67
CA PRO A 352 -21.18 -28.30 -8.61
C PRO A 352 -20.24 -29.43 -9.07
N GLY A 353 -20.64 -30.68 -8.83
CA GLY A 353 -19.86 -31.86 -9.23
C GLY A 353 -18.63 -32.16 -8.36
N ILE A 354 -18.41 -31.43 -7.26
CA ILE A 354 -17.39 -31.76 -6.27
C ILE A 354 -17.99 -32.75 -5.28
N THR A 355 -17.52 -34.00 -5.33
CA THR A 355 -17.95 -35.07 -4.40
C THR A 355 -17.20 -35.01 -3.06
N ASP A 356 -15.91 -34.69 -3.10
CA ASP A 356 -15.06 -34.55 -1.91
C ASP A 356 -14.64 -33.09 -1.72
N PRO A 357 -15.16 -32.39 -0.70
CA PRO A 357 -14.86 -30.98 -0.45
C PRO A 357 -13.37 -30.67 -0.27
N PHE A 358 -12.96 -29.47 -0.69
CA PHE A 358 -11.59 -28.95 -0.60
C PHE A 358 -11.38 -28.14 0.68
N HIS A 359 -10.14 -27.92 1.09
CA HIS A 359 -9.81 -27.14 2.27
C HIS A 359 -9.95 -25.63 2.03
N SER A 360 -9.83 -25.18 0.79
CA SER A 360 -9.87 -23.76 0.42
C SER A 360 -10.88 -23.44 -0.69
N PRO A 361 -11.38 -22.18 -0.75
CA PRO A 361 -12.19 -21.73 -1.87
C PRO A 361 -11.42 -21.75 -3.19
N GLU A 362 -10.11 -21.46 -3.15
CA GLU A 362 -9.21 -21.58 -4.30
C GLU A 362 -9.14 -23.02 -4.83
N GLY A 363 -9.02 -24.00 -3.95
CA GLY A 363 -9.00 -25.42 -4.32
C GLY A 363 -10.30 -25.86 -4.98
N ALA A 364 -11.44 -25.52 -4.38
CA ALA A 364 -12.75 -25.81 -4.96
C ALA A 364 -12.93 -25.14 -6.34
N ALA A 365 -12.59 -23.84 -6.46
CA ALA A 365 -12.72 -23.11 -7.71
C ALA A 365 -11.78 -23.66 -8.80
N ALA A 366 -10.52 -23.98 -8.46
CA ALA A 366 -9.57 -24.60 -9.37
C ALA A 366 -10.06 -25.97 -9.87
N SER A 367 -10.68 -26.76 -8.99
CA SER A 367 -11.30 -28.04 -9.36
C SER A 367 -12.43 -27.86 -10.39
N LEU A 368 -13.35 -26.90 -10.17
CA LEU A 368 -14.43 -26.61 -11.13
C LEU A 368 -13.88 -26.21 -12.50
N ILE A 369 -12.89 -25.31 -12.52
CA ILE A 369 -12.27 -24.82 -13.76
C ILE A 369 -11.59 -25.97 -14.52
N ARG A 370 -10.86 -26.85 -13.83
CA ARG A 370 -10.19 -27.99 -14.45
C ARG A 370 -11.19 -29.00 -15.01
N ALA A 371 -12.27 -29.28 -14.27
CA ALA A 371 -13.33 -30.17 -14.72
C ALA A 371 -14.00 -29.66 -16.01
N ASP A 372 -14.34 -28.37 -16.08
CA ASP A 372 -14.92 -27.76 -17.27
C ASP A 372 -13.95 -27.83 -18.47
N ARG A 373 -12.66 -27.52 -18.26
CA ARG A 373 -11.65 -27.62 -19.32
C ARG A 373 -11.44 -29.04 -19.82
N ALA A 374 -11.45 -30.04 -18.93
CA ALA A 374 -11.37 -31.44 -19.32
C ALA A 374 -12.58 -31.87 -20.15
N GLN A 375 -13.79 -31.46 -19.74
CA GLN A 375 -15.01 -31.71 -20.51
C GLN A 375 -14.98 -31.02 -21.88
N ALA A 376 -14.51 -29.77 -21.96
CA ALA A 376 -14.36 -29.03 -23.20
C ALA A 376 -13.34 -29.69 -24.14
N ALA A 377 -12.23 -30.21 -23.61
CA ALA A 377 -11.23 -30.95 -24.38
C ALA A 377 -11.80 -32.27 -24.92
N ALA A 378 -12.51 -33.04 -24.10
CA ALA A 378 -13.16 -34.29 -24.51
C ALA A 378 -14.21 -34.06 -25.62
N ARG A 379 -15.01 -32.99 -25.51
CA ARG A 379 -15.98 -32.60 -26.55
C ARG A 379 -15.31 -32.22 -27.88
N ARG A 380 -14.09 -31.67 -27.85
CA ARG A 380 -13.33 -31.33 -29.06
C ARG A 380 -12.71 -32.57 -29.70
N GLN A 381 -12.18 -33.50 -28.91
CA GLN A 381 -11.62 -34.76 -29.40
C GLN A 381 -12.69 -35.69 -29.98
N GLY A 382 -13.87 -35.74 -29.37
CA GLY A 382 -15.03 -36.48 -29.91
C GLY A 382 -15.71 -35.82 -31.14
N ARG A 383 -15.20 -34.68 -31.60
CA ARG A 383 -15.66 -33.96 -32.80
C ARG A 383 -14.64 -33.99 -33.96
N THR A 384 -13.55 -34.72 -33.81
CA THR A 384 -12.62 -35.00 -34.91
C THR A 384 -13.25 -36.10 -35.77
N PRO A 385 -13.46 -35.90 -37.09
CA PRO A 385 -14.18 -36.84 -37.97
C PRO A 385 -13.48 -38.18 -38.15
#